data_AF-A0A7Y0A902-F1
#
_entry.id   AF-A0A7Y0A902-F1
#
_cell.length_a   1.000
_cell.length_b   1.000
_cell.length_c   1.000
_cell.angle_alpha   90.00
_cell.angle_beta   90.00
_cell.angle_gamma   90.00
#
_symmetry.space_group_name_H-M   'P 1'
#
loop_
_entity.id
_entity.type
_entity.pdbx_description
1 polymer ?
#
loop_
_entity_poly.entity_id
_entity_poly.type
_entity_poly.pdbx_seq_one_letter_code
_entity_poly.pdbx_strand_id
1 'polypeptide(L)' 'MNLRRMGIISLVALAMTVVLFYIDINFYNAQDFTKDNVNEILFWSLIRGFVISIAVNIGNYYRSVQKK' A
#
# COMPACT_ATOMS: atom_id res chain seq x y z
N MET A 1 -2.30 0.21 -20.44
CA MET A 1 -2.11 1.18 -19.33
C MET A 1 -0.76 1.86 -19.55
N ASN A 2 -0.67 3.19 -19.63
CA ASN A 2 0.61 3.87 -19.93
C ASN A 2 1.64 3.64 -18.81
N LEU A 3 2.92 3.48 -19.19
CA LEU A 3 4.04 3.27 -18.26
C LEU A 3 4.10 4.33 -17.15
N ARG A 4 3.83 5.59 -17.53
CA ARG A 4 3.73 6.73 -16.58
C ARG A 4 2.64 6.52 -15.52
N ARG A 5 1.51 5.92 -15.88
CA ARG A 5 0.41 5.63 -14.96
C ARG A 5 0.77 4.50 -14.01
N MET A 6 1.45 3.46 -14.51
CA MET A 6 1.98 2.37 -13.68
C MET A 6 3.02 2.87 -12.68
N GLY A 7 3.95 3.73 -13.11
CA GLY A 7 4.95 4.32 -12.22
C GLY A 7 4.33 5.14 -11.08
N ILE A 8 3.28 5.92 -11.36
CA ILE A 8 2.57 6.69 -10.32
C ILE A 8 1.86 5.76 -9.33
N ILE A 9 1.22 4.69 -9.79
CA ILE A 9 0.55 3.72 -8.91
C ILE A 9 1.56 3.05 -7.98
N SER A 10 2.71 2.62 -8.52
CA SER A 10 3.76 1.99 -7.73
C SER A 10 4.38 2.95 -6.73
N LEU A 11 4.55 4.23 -7.08
CA LEU A 11 5.05 5.27 -6.18
C LEU A 11 4.08 5.52 -5.03
N VAL A 12 2.77 5.63 -5.33
CA VAL A 12 1.72 5.80 -4.32
C VAL A 12 1.65 4.58 -3.40
N ALA A 13 1.74 3.37 -3.96
CA ALA A 13 1.77 2.13 -3.18
C ALA A 13 2.96 2.12 -2.21
N LEU A 14 4.17 2.45 -2.68
CA LEU A 14 5.38 2.53 -1.85
C LEU A 14 5.24 3.55 -0.71
N ALA A 15 4.70 4.74 -1.00
CA ALA A 15 4.47 5.74 0.04
C ALA A 15 3.48 5.24 1.10
N MET A 16 2.43 4.52 0.67
CA MET A 16 1.42 3.95 1.56
C MET A 16 1.97 2.81 2.42
N THR A 17 2.91 2.02 1.88
CA THR A 17 3.62 0.97 2.62
C THR A 17 4.33 1.54 3.84
N VAL A 18 5.03 2.67 3.72
CA VAL A 18 5.76 3.29 4.85
C VAL A 18 4.79 3.73 5.95
N VAL A 19 3.65 4.31 5.57
CA VAL A 19 2.61 4.76 6.51
C VAL A 19 1.99 3.57 7.24
N LEU A 20 1.61 2.52 6.51
CA LEU A 20 1.02 1.30 7.08
C LEU A 20 2.02 0.58 7.98
N PHE A 21 3.28 0.49 7.56
CA PHE A 21 4.35 -0.11 8.34
C PHE A 21 4.56 0.64 9.65
N TYR A 22 4.62 1.98 9.61
CA TYR A 22 4.73 2.79 10.81
C TYR A 22 3.55 2.57 11.78
N ILE A 23 2.32 2.50 11.25
CA ILE A 23 1.13 2.21 12.06
C ILE A 23 1.25 0.82 12.68
N ASP A 24 1.48 -0.22 11.88
CA ASP A 24 1.53 -1.60 12.35
C ASP A 24 2.63 -1.78 13.43
N ILE A 25 3.81 -1.17 13.25
CA ILE A 25 4.87 -1.17 14.27
C ILE A 25 4.40 -0.57 15.60
N ASN A 26 3.70 0.56 15.58
CA ASN A 26 3.23 1.22 16.80
C ASN A 26 2.11 0.43 17.50
N PHE A 27 1.40 -0.44 16.78
CA PHE A 27 0.40 -1.35 17.35
C PHE A 27 1.01 -2.66 17.88
N TYR A 28 2.23 -3.03 17.47
CA TYR A 28 2.93 -4.17 18.02
C TYR A 28 3.52 -3.83 19.39
N ASN A 29 3.10 -4.58 20.41
CA ASN A 29 3.57 -4.40 21.78
C ASN A 29 5.08 -4.69 21.85
N ALA A 30 5.84 -3.87 22.58
CA ALA A 30 7.31 -3.86 22.57
C ALA A 30 7.99 -5.20 22.95
N GLN A 31 7.23 -6.18 23.47
CA GLN A 31 7.74 -7.51 23.84
C GLN A 31 7.81 -8.52 22.69
N ASP A 32 7.08 -8.32 21.58
CA ASP A 32 7.02 -9.25 20.44
C ASP A 32 7.80 -8.74 19.21
N PHE A 33 8.67 -7.76 19.40
CA PHE A 33 9.39 -7.07 18.33
C PHE A 33 10.67 -7.82 17.92
N THR A 34 10.53 -9.02 17.34
CA THR A 34 11.63 -9.80 16.75
C THR A 34 11.85 -9.43 15.29
N LYS A 35 13.07 -9.63 14.77
CA LYS A 35 13.42 -9.31 13.37
C LYS A 35 12.54 -10.04 12.34
N ASP A 36 12.08 -11.25 12.66
CA ASP A 36 11.20 -12.03 11.79
C ASP A 36 9.80 -11.40 11.70
N ASN A 37 9.26 -10.93 12.83
CA ASN A 37 7.98 -10.21 12.87
C ASN A 37 8.05 -8.89 12.08
N VAL A 38 9.19 -8.17 12.13
CA VAL A 38 9.36 -6.91 11.38
C VAL A 38 9.29 -7.13 9.86
N ASN A 39 9.94 -8.18 9.35
CA ASN A 39 9.90 -8.49 7.92
C ASN A 39 8.49 -8.90 7.47
N GLU A 40 7.79 -9.67 8.30
CA GLU A 40 6.41 -10.06 8.03
C GLU A 40 5.47 -8.83 8.00
N ILE A 41 5.60 -7.92 8.98
CA ILE A 41 4.82 -6.67 9.03
C ILE A 41 5.10 -5.79 7.82
N LEU A 42 6.37 -5.64 7.43
CA LEU A 42 6.77 -4.88 6.24
C LEU A 42 6.17 -5.48 4.96
N PHE A 43 6.23 -6.81 4.83
CA PHE A 43 5.67 -7.53 3.69
C PHE A 43 4.16 -7.33 3.58
N TRP A 44 3.43 -7.49 4.69
CA TRP A 44 1.97 -7.27 4.71
C TRP A 44 1.58 -5.81 4.48
N SER A 45 2.35 -4.86 5.01
CA SER A 45 2.18 -3.43 4.74
C SER A 45 2.34 -3.13 3.24
N LEU A 46 3.29 -3.77 2.58
CA LEU A 46 3.52 -3.60 1.14
C LEU A 46 2.38 -4.19 0.30
N ILE A 47 1.91 -5.39 0.64
CA ILE A 47 0.73 -5.98 -0.01
C ILE A 47 -0.49 -5.07 0.15
N ARG A 48 -0.78 -4.59 1.36
CA ARG A 48 -1.92 -3.68 1.60
C ARG A 48 -1.80 -2.38 0.80
N GLY A 49 -0.62 -1.74 0.82
CA GLY A 49 -0.37 -0.51 0.06
C GLY A 49 -0.58 -0.69 -1.46
N PHE A 50 -0.17 -1.84 -1.99
CA PHE A 50 -0.37 -2.19 -3.39
C PHE A 50 -1.84 -2.46 -3.73
N VAL A 51 -2.55 -3.24 -2.91
CA VAL A 51 -3.98 -3.55 -3.10
C VAL A 51 -4.82 -2.27 -3.05
N ILE A 52 -4.57 -1.38 -2.09
CA ILE A 52 -5.27 -0.09 -1.98
C ILE A 52 -5.01 0.76 -3.22
N SER A 53 -3.76 0.83 -3.69
CA SER A 53 -3.40 1.62 -4.87
C SER A 53 -4.08 1.10 -6.15
N ILE A 54 -4.20 -0.21 -6.31
CA ILE A 54 -4.97 -0.83 -7.40
C ILE A 54 -6.46 -0.51 -7.25
N ALA A 55 -7.04 -0.69 -6.07
CA ALA A 55 -8.46 -0.43 -5.82
C ALA A 55 -8.84 1.03 -6.12
N VAL A 56 -8.00 1.99 -5.70
CA VAL A 56 -8.17 3.41 -6.00
C VAL A 56 -8.06 3.68 -7.50
N ASN A 57 -7.12 3.02 -8.19
CA ASN A 57 -6.98 3.17 -9.64
C ASN A 57 -8.23 2.68 -10.38
N ILE A 58 -8.71 1.49 -10.02
CA ILE A 58 -9.92 0.88 -10.59
C ILE A 58 -11.13 1.79 -10.31
N GLY A 59 -11.32 2.23 -9.07
CA GLY A 59 -12.40 3.13 -8.69
C GLY A 59 -12.37 4.44 -9.49
N ASN A 60 -11.19 5.04 -9.67
CA ASN A 60 -11.02 6.24 -10.48
C ASN A 60 -11.30 5.99 -11.96
N TYR A 61 -10.93 4.82 -12.50
CA TYR A 61 -11.25 4.44 -13.88
C TYR A 61 -12.76 4.38 -14.10
N TYR A 62 -13.49 3.63 -13.26
CA TYR A 62 -14.95 3.49 -13.36
C TYR A 62 -15.67 4.84 -13.14
N ARG A 63 -15.22 5.65 -12.19
CA ARG A 63 -15.76 7.00 -11.98
C ARG A 63 -15.56 7.91 -13.20
N SER A 64 -14.46 7.77 -13.93
CA SER A 64 -14.23 8.53 -15.17
C SER A 64 -15.11 8.06 -16.33
N VAL A 65 -15.38 6.74 -16.40
CA VAL A 65 -16.26 6.15 -17.42
C VAL A 65 -17.71 6.54 -17.19
N GLN A 66 -18.18 6.56 -15.94
CA GLN A 66 -19.56 6.98 -15.60
C GLN A 66 -19.85 8.48 -15.79
N LYS A 67 -18.82 9.32 -15.91
CA LYS A 67 -18.97 10.77 -16.14
C LYS A 67 -18.97 11.16 -17.62
N LYS A 68 -18.78 10.20 -18.53
CA LYS A 68 -18.88 10.38 -19.97
C LYS A 68 -20.27 9.99 -20.46
#